data_AF-A0A6P0RGM0-F1
#
_entry.id   AF-A0A6P0RGM0-F1
#
_cell.length_a   1.000
_cell.length_b   1.000
_cell.length_c   1.000
_cell.angle_alpha   90.00
_cell.angle_beta   90.00
_cell.angle_gamma   90.00
#
_symmetry.space_group_name_H-M   'P 1'
#
loop_
_entity.id
_entity.type
_entity.pdbx_description
1 polymer ?
#
loop_
_entity_poly.entity_id
_entity_poly.type
_entity_poly.pdbx_seq_one_letter_code
_entity_poly.pdbx_strand_id
1 'polypeptide(L)'
;MEITLDPELEKFIRNQVQNGQYASLDEVMNVALRLLATQTLTSQGINKTPNVCGGDACVSNTRIPVWSLVSDRRLGMNDAEILAAFPTLSAVDLVNAWVYAEAHLEEIESAIRENEVIMQTEVRYVSSQKSKVKS
;
A
#
# COMPACT_ATOMS: atom_id res chain seq x y z
N MET A 1 -2.23 26.32 15.61
CA MET A 1 -0.92 25.81 16.03
C MET A 1 0.10 26.46 15.11
N GLU A 2 0.78 27.50 15.57
CA GLU A 2 1.87 28.09 14.77
C GLU A 2 3.07 27.16 14.88
N ILE A 3 3.47 26.59 13.75
CA ILE A 3 4.65 25.75 13.68
C ILE A 3 5.82 26.72 13.49
N THR A 4 6.54 27.00 14.58
CA THR A 4 7.73 27.83 14.51
C THR A 4 8.84 27.03 13.84
N LEU A 5 9.35 27.54 12.71
CA LEU A 5 10.48 26.90 12.02
C LEU A 5 11.77 27.13 12.83
N ASP A 6 12.66 26.16 12.76
CA ASP A 6 14.02 26.32 13.26
C ASP A 6 14.72 27.49 12.53
N PRO A 7 15.41 28.40 13.24
CA PRO A 7 16.03 29.58 12.64
C PRO A 7 17.09 29.28 11.57
N GLU A 8 17.83 28.17 11.71
CA GLU A 8 18.81 27.75 10.70
C GLU A 8 18.12 27.22 9.44
N LEU A 9 17.00 26.52 9.62
CA LEU A 9 16.16 26.08 8.52
C LEU A 9 15.56 27.26 7.76
N GLU A 10 15.08 28.29 8.45
CA GLU A 10 14.56 29.51 7.83
C GLU A 10 15.64 30.23 7.01
N LYS A 11 16.84 30.36 7.58
CA LYS A 11 17.99 30.96 6.90
C LYS A 11 18.40 30.16 5.66
N PHE A 12 18.41 28.84 5.75
CA PHE A 12 18.69 27.96 4.62
C PHE A 12 17.67 28.15 3.50
N ILE A 13 16.37 28.13 3.82
CA ILE A 13 15.28 28.30 2.84
C ILE A 13 15.39 29.65 2.13
N ARG A 14 15.63 30.73 2.88
CA ARG A 14 15.82 32.08 2.29
C ARG A 14 17.00 32.13 1.34
N ASN A 15 18.11 31.46 1.65
CA ASN A 15 19.27 31.39 0.77
C ASN A 15 18.96 30.67 -0.55
N GLN A 16 18.17 29.60 -0.53
CA GLN A 16 17.78 28.88 -1.76
C GLN A 16 16.91 29.74 -2.69
N VAL A 17 16.00 30.55 -2.13
CA VAL A 17 15.19 31.51 -2.90
C VAL A 17 16.07 32.62 -3.48
N GLN A 18 17.00 33.16 -2.70
CA GLN A 18 17.92 34.21 -3.16
C GLN A 18 18.85 33.74 -4.29
N ASN A 19 19.27 32.48 -4.26
CA ASN A 19 20.10 31.88 -5.31
C ASN A 19 19.29 31.45 -6.55
N GLY A 20 17.98 31.72 -6.57
CA GLY A 20 17.09 31.43 -7.70
C GLY A 20 16.70 29.97 -7.86
N GLN A 21 16.99 29.12 -6.87
CA GLN A 21 16.60 27.71 -6.91
C GLN A 21 15.09 27.52 -6.72
N TYR A 22 14.42 28.48 -6.07
CA TYR A 22 12.97 28.53 -5.90
C TYR A 22 12.48 29.98 -6.06
N ALA A 23 11.28 30.18 -6.60
CA ALA A 23 10.74 31.50 -6.89
C ALA A 23 10.23 32.23 -5.64
N SER A 24 9.79 31.49 -4.60
CA SER A 24 9.30 32.08 -3.35
C SER A 24 9.41 31.14 -2.15
N LEU A 25 9.25 31.69 -0.94
CA LEU A 25 9.16 30.90 0.29
C LEU A 25 7.97 29.93 0.26
N ASP A 26 6.84 30.38 -0.30
CA ASP A 26 5.62 29.56 -0.42
C ASP A 26 5.83 28.37 -1.36
N GLU A 27 6.62 28.54 -2.43
CA GLU A 27 6.98 27.42 -3.31
C GLU A 27 7.83 26.40 -2.57
N VAL A 28 8.84 26.83 -1.81
CA VAL A 28 9.67 25.93 -0.99
C VAL A 28 8.81 25.17 0.01
N MET A 29 7.90 25.86 0.70
CA MET A 29 7.01 25.25 1.67
C MET A 29 6.05 24.23 1.03
N ASN A 30 5.48 24.56 -0.13
CA ASN A 30 4.59 23.67 -0.86
C ASN A 30 5.32 22.41 -1.37
N VAL A 31 6.54 22.57 -1.88
CA VAL A 31 7.38 21.44 -2.31
C VAL A 31 7.76 20.56 -1.11
N ALA A 32 8.17 21.18 0.00
CA ALA A 32 8.50 20.46 1.23
C ALA A 32 7.29 19.71 1.79
N LEU A 33 6.12 20.35 1.84
CA LEU A 33 4.87 19.70 2.26
C LEU A 33 4.50 18.52 1.37
N ARG A 34 4.62 18.66 0.04
CA ARG A 34 4.36 17.55 -0.90
C ARG A 34 5.34 16.41 -0.67
N LEU A 35 6.64 16.69 -0.59
CA LEU A 35 7.66 15.67 -0.33
C LEU A 35 7.45 14.98 1.02
N LEU A 36 7.16 15.74 2.07
CA LEU A 36 6.87 15.21 3.40
C LEU A 36 5.61 14.37 3.38
N ALA A 37 4.53 14.86 2.76
CA ALA A 37 3.29 14.11 2.61
C ALA A 37 3.53 12.82 1.83
N THR A 38 4.28 12.83 0.73
CA THR A 38 4.64 11.59 0.01
C THR A 38 5.42 10.65 0.92
N GLN A 39 6.44 11.12 1.64
CA GLN A 39 7.27 10.29 2.53
C GLN A 39 6.56 9.81 3.81
N THR A 40 5.55 10.54 4.30
CA THR A 40 4.81 10.17 5.51
C THR A 40 3.53 9.41 5.20
N LEU A 41 2.91 9.64 4.06
CA LEU A 41 1.73 8.91 3.60
C LEU A 41 2.11 7.65 2.80
N THR A 42 3.40 7.43 2.48
CA THR A 42 3.85 6.12 1.99
C THR A 42 3.57 5.06 3.05
N SER A 43 2.52 4.27 2.78
CA SER A 43 2.16 3.02 3.44
C SER A 43 2.05 3.05 4.97
N GLN A 44 1.56 4.16 5.55
CA GLN A 44 1.15 4.12 6.94
C GLN A 44 0.12 3.02 7.15
N GLY A 45 0.32 2.20 8.18
CA GLY A 45 -0.62 1.11 8.44
C GLY A 45 -0.48 -0.08 7.49
N ILE A 46 0.66 -0.28 6.80
CA ILE A 46 1.03 -1.57 6.22
C ILE A 46 2.19 -2.16 7.01
N ASN A 47 1.99 -3.34 7.59
CA ASN A 47 2.99 -4.07 8.35
C ASN A 47 3.53 -5.23 7.52
N LYS A 48 4.85 -5.30 7.39
CA LYS A 48 5.56 -6.48 6.90
C LYS A 48 6.21 -7.17 8.08
N THR A 49 5.64 -8.28 8.53
CA THR A 49 6.20 -9.06 9.64
C THR A 49 6.93 -10.28 9.05
N PRO A 50 8.27 -10.34 9.13
CA PRO A 50 9.01 -11.53 8.72
C PRO A 50 8.44 -12.76 9.44
N ASN A 51 8.10 -13.81 8.68
CA ASN A 51 7.51 -15.08 9.15
C ASN A 51 6.02 -15.08 9.56
N VAL A 52 5.25 -14.02 9.29
CA VAL A 52 3.77 -14.06 9.40
C VAL A 52 3.17 -13.94 8.00
N CYS A 53 2.22 -14.81 7.64
CA CYS A 53 1.64 -14.90 6.29
C CYS A 53 2.69 -15.03 5.17
N GLY A 54 3.74 -15.83 5.36
CA GLY A 54 4.81 -15.99 4.36
C GLY A 54 5.76 -14.80 4.21
N GLY A 55 5.55 -13.70 4.96
CA GLY A 55 6.32 -12.46 4.83
C GLY A 55 5.62 -11.38 4.00
N ASP A 56 4.38 -11.60 3.58
CA ASP A 56 3.60 -10.67 2.79
C ASP A 56 3.23 -9.39 3.55
N ALA A 57 3.20 -8.27 2.84
CA ALA A 57 2.73 -7.00 3.37
C ALA A 57 1.22 -7.08 3.67
N CYS A 58 0.86 -6.83 4.94
CA CYS A 58 -0.51 -6.88 5.42
C CYS A 58 -0.97 -5.51 5.91
N VAL A 59 -2.26 -5.21 5.75
CA VAL A 59 -2.87 -4.04 6.37
C VAL A 59 -2.79 -4.18 7.89
N SER A 60 -2.25 -3.16 8.56
CA SER A 60 -2.02 -3.11 10.01
C SER A 60 -3.30 -3.41 10.78
N ASN A 61 -3.14 -4.15 11.89
CA ASN A 61 -4.24 -4.64 12.72
C ASN A 61 -5.22 -5.59 12.01
N THR A 62 -4.89 -6.02 10.80
CA THR A 62 -5.62 -7.06 10.07
C THR A 62 -4.67 -8.18 9.66
N ARG A 63 -5.24 -9.29 9.18
CA ARG A 63 -4.49 -10.33 8.44
C ARG A 63 -4.83 -10.31 6.95
N ILE A 64 -5.19 -9.14 6.43
CA ILE A 64 -5.57 -8.96 5.04
C ILE A 64 -4.31 -8.57 4.25
N PRO A 65 -3.81 -9.45 3.36
CA PRO A 65 -2.63 -9.15 2.56
C PRO A 65 -2.96 -8.11 1.49
N VAL A 66 -2.01 -7.19 1.23
CA VAL A 66 -2.17 -6.18 0.18
C VAL A 66 -2.36 -6.83 -1.20
N TRP A 67 -1.65 -7.93 -1.47
CA TRP A 67 -1.77 -8.64 -2.75
C TRP A 67 -3.18 -9.19 -2.99
N SER A 68 -3.91 -9.58 -1.94
CA SER A 68 -5.27 -10.10 -2.07
C SER A 68 -6.22 -9.00 -2.54
N LEU A 69 -6.10 -7.80 -1.96
CA LEU A 69 -6.89 -6.64 -2.37
C LEU A 69 -6.61 -6.25 -3.82
N VAL A 70 -5.35 -6.29 -4.23
CA VAL A 70 -4.96 -6.02 -5.63
C VAL A 70 -5.53 -7.09 -6.57
N SER A 71 -5.55 -8.36 -6.16
CA SER A 71 -6.15 -9.45 -6.93
C SER A 71 -7.66 -9.25 -7.11
N ASP A 72 -8.39 -8.93 -6.04
CA ASP A 72 -9.84 -8.65 -6.08
C ASP A 72 -10.16 -7.51 -7.05
N ARG A 73 -9.34 -6.44 -7.03
CA ARG A 73 -9.47 -5.32 -7.96
C ARG A 73 -9.19 -5.73 -9.42
N ARG A 74 -8.22 -6.64 -9.66
CA ARG A 74 -7.96 -7.21 -11.00
C ARG A 74 -9.11 -8.09 -11.50
N LEU A 75 -9.82 -8.75 -10.58
CA LEU A 75 -11.03 -9.53 -10.88
C LEU A 75 -12.26 -8.64 -11.14
N GLY A 76 -12.12 -7.31 -11.03
CA GLY A 76 -13.14 -6.34 -11.38
C GLY A 76 -13.92 -5.77 -10.20
N MET A 77 -13.55 -6.11 -8.96
CA MET A 77 -14.16 -5.49 -7.79
C MET A 77 -13.76 -4.01 -7.68
N ASN A 78 -14.73 -3.16 -7.37
CA ASN A 78 -14.48 -1.76 -7.03
C ASN A 78 -14.22 -1.59 -5.52
N ASP A 79 -13.71 -0.43 -5.12
CA ASP A 79 -13.35 -0.15 -3.72
C ASP A 79 -14.51 -0.35 -2.73
N ALA A 80 -15.75 -0.02 -3.11
CA ALA A 80 -16.91 -0.21 -2.24
C ALA A 80 -17.25 -1.70 -2.05
N GLU A 81 -17.09 -2.51 -3.10
CA GLU A 81 -17.28 -3.96 -3.03
C GLU A 81 -16.20 -4.62 -2.17
N ILE A 82 -14.94 -4.18 -2.29
CA ILE A 82 -13.83 -4.66 -1.47
C ILE A 82 -14.06 -4.29 0.01
N LEU A 83 -14.45 -3.05 0.31
CA LEU A 83 -14.78 -2.63 1.67
C LEU A 83 -15.99 -3.39 2.25
N ALA A 84 -16.97 -3.72 1.42
CA ALA A 84 -18.10 -4.55 1.84
C ALA A 84 -17.68 -6.00 2.15
N ALA A 85 -16.72 -6.55 1.40
CA ALA A 85 -16.16 -7.89 1.62
C ALA A 85 -15.27 -7.96 2.87
N PHE A 86 -14.62 -6.86 3.24
CA PHE A 86 -13.75 -6.76 4.41
C PHE A 86 -14.21 -5.67 5.40
N PRO A 87 -15.24 -5.93 6.23
CA PRO A 87 -15.80 -4.91 7.14
C PRO A 87 -14.83 -4.36 8.19
N THR A 88 -13.72 -5.04 8.45
CA THR A 88 -12.65 -4.58 9.36
C THR A 88 -11.65 -3.65 8.67
N LEU A 89 -11.74 -3.50 7.34
CA LEU A 89 -10.88 -2.65 6.53
C LEU A 89 -11.50 -1.26 6.41
N SER A 90 -10.74 -0.21 6.75
CA SER A 90 -11.20 1.16 6.52
C SER A 90 -10.85 1.65 5.11
N ALA A 91 -11.53 2.69 4.64
CA ALA A 91 -11.19 3.33 3.37
C ALA A 91 -9.75 3.90 3.37
N VAL A 92 -9.27 4.38 4.52
CA VAL A 92 -7.89 4.86 4.67
C VAL A 92 -6.90 3.71 4.51
N ASP A 93 -7.18 2.56 5.11
CA ASP A 93 -6.35 1.38 4.96
C ASP A 93 -6.29 0.89 3.51
N LEU A 94 -7.41 0.94 2.80
CA LEU A 94 -7.48 0.56 1.39
C LEU A 94 -6.63 1.51 0.51
N VAL A 95 -6.69 2.82 0.77
CA VAL A 95 -5.81 3.80 0.11
C VAL A 95 -4.33 3.50 0.41
N ASN A 96 -4.00 3.22 1.66
CA ASN A 96 -2.62 2.91 2.05
C ASN A 96 -2.12 1.60 1.41
N ALA A 97 -3.00 0.61 1.23
CA ALA A 97 -2.70 -0.62 0.50
C ALA A 97 -2.40 -0.36 -0.98
N TRP A 98 -3.14 0.56 -1.62
CA TRP A 98 -2.87 0.97 -3.02
C TRP A 98 -1.55 1.70 -3.16
N VAL A 99 -1.28 2.67 -2.28
CA VAL A 99 0.01 3.40 -2.25
C VAL A 99 1.17 2.42 -2.08
N TYR A 100 1.03 1.43 -1.20
CA TYR A 100 2.03 0.39 -1.03
C TYR A 100 2.19 -0.47 -2.31
N ALA A 101 1.08 -0.92 -2.90
CA ALA A 101 1.14 -1.76 -4.10
C ALA A 101 1.80 -1.05 -5.29
N GLU A 102 1.52 0.24 -5.49
CA GLU A 102 2.15 1.05 -6.54
C GLU A 102 3.66 1.24 -6.31
N ALA A 103 4.10 1.35 -5.06
CA ALA A 103 5.52 1.45 -4.71
C ALA A 103 6.26 0.10 -4.78
N HIS A 104 5.54 -1.02 -4.71
CA HIS A 104 6.10 -2.37 -4.57
C HIS A 104 5.52 -3.37 -5.60
N LEU A 105 5.41 -2.95 -6.86
CA LEU A 105 4.76 -3.73 -7.92
C LEU A 105 5.32 -5.15 -8.09
N GLU A 106 6.64 -5.30 -8.10
CA GLU A 106 7.29 -6.62 -8.29
C GLU A 106 6.98 -7.59 -7.14
N GLU A 107 6.99 -7.08 -5.90
CA GLU A 107 6.66 -7.85 -4.70
C GLU A 107 5.20 -8.33 -4.76
N ILE A 108 4.27 -7.42 -5.05
CA ILE A 108 2.85 -7.74 -5.15
C ILE A 108 2.59 -8.73 -6.28
N GLU A 109 3.23 -8.56 -7.44
CA GLU A 109 3.05 -9.48 -8.57
C GLU A 109 3.57 -10.89 -8.27
N SER A 110 4.71 -11.01 -7.57
CA SER A 110 5.20 -12.32 -7.13
C SER A 110 4.22 -12.98 -6.16
N ALA A 111 3.75 -12.23 -5.17
CA ALA A 111 2.81 -12.73 -4.17
C ALA A 111 1.47 -13.18 -4.79
N ILE A 112 0.92 -12.41 -5.75
CA ILE A 112 -0.28 -12.81 -6.50
C ILE A 112 -0.02 -14.13 -7.24
N ARG A 113 1.08 -14.23 -8.00
CA ARG A 113 1.41 -15.42 -8.79
C ARG A 113 1.57 -16.66 -7.93
N GLU A 114 2.29 -16.55 -6.81
CA GLU A 114 2.50 -17.66 -5.88
C GLU A 114 1.18 -18.15 -5.29
N ASN A 115 0.28 -17.23 -4.90
CA ASN A 115 -1.00 -17.58 -4.31
C ASN A 115 -2.04 -18.06 -5.33
N GLU A 116 -2.03 -17.56 -6.56
CA GLU A 116 -2.87 -18.06 -7.66
C GLU A 116 -2.56 -19.53 -8.01
N VAL A 117 -1.27 -19.89 -7.98
CA VAL A 117 -0.83 -21.28 -8.20
C VAL A 117 -1.37 -22.20 -7.11
N ILE A 118 -1.39 -21.75 -5.84
CA ILE A 118 -1.91 -22.54 -4.72
C ILE A 118 -3.41 -22.82 -4.90
N MET A 119 -4.22 -21.80 -5.23
CA MET A 119 -5.66 -21.97 -5.45
C MET A 119 -5.98 -22.88 -6.64
N GLN A 120 -5.23 -22.78 -7.75
CA GLN A 120 -5.43 -23.67 -8.91
C GLN A 120 -5.09 -25.14 -8.61
N THR A 121 -4.15 -25.37 -7.69
CA THR A 121 -3.71 -26.72 -7.31
C THR A 121 -4.73 -27.38 -6.38
N GLU A 122 -5.33 -26.63 -5.45
CA GLU A 122 -6.38 -27.11 -4.54
C GLU A 122 -7.68 -27.43 -5.27
N VAL A 123 -8.12 -26.59 -6.21
CA VAL A 123 -9.33 -26.84 -7.02
C VAL A 123 -9.19 -28.14 -7.82
N ARG A 124 -7.99 -28.42 -8.36
CA ARG A 124 -7.68 -29.66 -9.10
C ARG A 124 -7.67 -30.89 -8.19
N TYR A 125 -7.19 -30.75 -6.95
CA TYR A 125 -7.20 -31.84 -5.98
C TYR A 125 -8.62 -32.21 -5.54
N VAL A 126 -9.47 -31.23 -5.24
CA VAL A 126 -10.86 -31.45 -4.81
C VAL A 126 -11.72 -32.07 -5.92
N SER A 127 -11.49 -31.67 -7.17
CA SER A 127 -12.18 -32.25 -8.34
C SER A 127 -11.73 -33.67 -8.67
N SER A 128 -10.45 -34.01 -8.42
CA SER A 128 -9.93 -35.39 -8.51
C SER A 128 -10.52 -36.31 -7.42
N GLN A 129 -10.67 -35.83 -6.19
CA GLN A 129 -11.26 -36.61 -5.08
C GLN A 129 -12.77 -36.87 -5.28
N LYS A 130 -13.54 -35.88 -5.76
CA LYS A 130 -14.98 -36.07 -6.07
C LYS A 130 -15.22 -37.09 -7.20
N SER A 131 -14.25 -37.31 -8.08
CA SER A 131 -14.36 -38.25 -9.20
C SER A 131 -14.11 -39.71 -8.77
N LYS A 132 -13.33 -39.95 -7.72
CA LYS A 132 -13.06 -41.30 -7.17
C LYS A 132 -14.14 -41.84 -6.23
N VAL A 133 -15.00 -40.98 -5.68
CA VAL A 133 -16.07 -41.37 -4.72
C VAL A 133 -17.38 -41.73 -5.44
N LYS A 134 -17.47 -41.52 -6.77
CA LYS A 134 -18.65 -41.87 -7.59
C LYS A 134 -18.50 -43.14 -8.43
N SER A 135 -17.46 -43.95 -8.20
CA SER A 135 -17.24 -45.22 -8.90
C SER A 135 -17.29 -46.41 -7.95
#